data_AF-A0A645DSY2-F1
#
_entry.id   AF-A0A645DSY2-F1
#
_cell.length_a   1.000
_cell.length_b   1.000
_cell.length_c   1.000
_cell.angle_alpha   90.00
_cell.angle_beta   90.00
_cell.angle_gamma   90.00
#
_symmetry.space_group_name_H-M   'P 1'
#
loop_
_entity.id
_entity.type
_entity.pdbx_description
1 polymer ?
#
loop_
_entity_poly.entity_id
_entity_poly.type
_entity_poly.pdbx_seq_one_letter_code
_entity_poly.pdbx_strand_id
1 'polypeptide(L)'
;MIDKDAEGFYPLSKAYGLPTSTEEEKQYKAETMEKCLKVACEVPMNIVRLCFDSIKLHEELVDKGSKLAISDVGCGVQCLRAAILSGQLNVIINVNSMKDREYAEKIEKECNQLVQDGVKICDEVYQKVLVALG
;
A
#
# COMPACT_ATOMS: atom_id res chain seq x y z
N MET A 1 1.54 9.72 -7.30
CA MET A 1 1.72 9.20 -5.92
C MET A 1 3.19 9.11 -5.53
N ILE A 2 4.12 8.99 -6.50
CA ILE A 2 5.57 9.03 -6.26
C ILE A 2 5.99 10.31 -5.52
N ASP A 3 5.61 11.48 -6.01
CA ASP A 3 5.98 12.75 -5.36
C ASP A 3 5.41 12.86 -3.95
N LYS A 4 4.16 12.44 -3.75
CA LYS A 4 3.51 12.42 -2.43
C LYS A 4 4.22 11.50 -1.45
N ASP A 5 4.75 10.37 -1.90
CA ASP A 5 5.53 9.46 -1.06
C ASP A 5 6.84 10.12 -0.61
N ALA A 6 7.55 10.78 -1.54
CA ALA A 6 8.73 11.56 -1.22
C ALA A 6 8.43 12.74 -0.27
N GLU A 7 7.33 13.46 -0.50
CA GLU A 7 6.85 14.55 0.37
C GLU A 7 6.48 14.05 1.76
N GLY A 8 5.82 12.89 1.87
CA GLY A 8 5.46 12.27 3.15
C GLY A 8 6.68 11.71 3.90
N PHE A 9 7.67 11.18 3.19
CA PHE A 9 8.89 10.63 3.77
C PHE A 9 9.89 11.71 4.18
N TYR A 10 9.94 12.85 3.49
CA TYR A 10 10.92 13.90 3.76
C TYR A 10 10.93 14.38 5.22
N PRO A 11 9.79 14.71 5.86
CA PRO A 11 9.75 15.04 7.28
C PRO A 11 10.25 13.91 8.19
N LEU A 12 9.88 12.65 7.88
CA LEU A 12 10.33 11.47 8.62
C LEU A 12 11.86 11.33 8.55
N SER A 13 12.45 11.58 7.37
CA SER A 13 13.90 11.56 7.18
C SER A 13 14.64 12.58 8.07
N LYS A 14 14.05 13.77 8.26
CA LYS A 14 14.58 14.80 9.15
C LYS A 14 14.42 14.42 10.62
N ALA A 15 13.30 13.81 10.98
CA ALA A 15 13.02 13.37 12.34
C ALA A 15 14.04 12.33 12.85
N TYR A 16 14.54 11.44 11.98
CA TYR A 16 15.61 10.50 12.34
C TYR A 16 16.88 11.20 12.85
N GLY A 17 17.19 12.38 12.31
CA GLY A 17 18.39 13.16 12.65
C GLY A 17 18.26 14.05 13.88
N LEU A 18 17.09 14.09 14.54
CA LEU A 18 16.90 14.93 15.74
C LEU A 18 17.83 14.49 16.89
N PRO A 19 18.32 15.45 17.71
CA PRO A 19 19.22 15.18 18.82
C PRO A 19 18.53 14.36 19.92
N THR A 20 19.33 13.73 20.77
CA THR A 20 18.87 12.81 21.83
C THR A 20 19.75 12.91 23.09
N SER A 21 20.40 14.04 23.31
CA SER A 21 21.36 14.25 24.39
C SER A 21 20.67 14.54 25.72
N THR A 22 19.52 15.23 25.68
CA THR A 22 18.69 15.48 26.87
C THR A 22 17.40 14.68 26.85
N GLU A 23 16.70 14.62 27.98
CA GLU A 23 15.42 13.92 28.05
C GLU A 23 14.32 14.67 27.27
N GLU A 24 14.36 16.01 27.30
CA GLU A 24 13.47 16.85 26.51
C GLU A 24 13.67 16.62 25.00
N GLU A 25 14.92 16.49 24.55
CA GLU A 25 15.24 16.18 23.16
C GLU A 25 14.72 14.80 22.73
N LYS A 26 14.87 13.77 23.58
CA LYS A 26 14.35 12.43 23.30
C LYS A 26 12.83 12.41 23.24
N GLN A 27 12.15 13.12 24.14
CA GLN A 27 10.70 13.23 24.13
C GLN A 27 10.22 13.93 22.87
N TYR A 28 10.82 15.08 22.52
CA TYR A 28 10.50 15.80 21.29
C TYR A 28 10.72 14.95 20.04
N LYS A 29 11.84 14.22 19.97
CA LYS A 29 12.11 13.28 18.87
C LYS A 29 11.05 12.19 18.80
N ALA A 30 10.68 11.58 19.92
CA ALA A 30 9.67 10.54 19.96
C ALA A 30 8.31 11.03 19.44
N GLU A 31 7.86 12.20 19.89
CA GLU A 31 6.59 12.81 19.45
C GLU A 31 6.62 13.20 17.96
N THR A 32 7.75 13.73 17.49
CA THR A 32 7.93 14.11 16.08
C THR A 32 7.96 12.88 15.18
N MET A 33 8.72 11.86 15.55
CA MET A 33 8.79 10.58 14.85
C MET A 33 7.40 9.95 14.69
N GLU A 34 6.62 9.91 15.77
CA GLU A 34 5.27 9.32 15.75
C GLU A 34 4.36 10.06 14.76
N LYS A 35 4.36 11.40 14.78
CA LYS A 35 3.57 12.21 13.83
C LYS A 35 4.01 11.97 12.38
N CYS A 36 5.31 11.97 12.13
CA CYS A 36 5.85 11.76 10.79
C CYS A 36 5.56 10.35 10.26
N LEU A 37 5.63 9.32 11.10
CA LEU A 37 5.30 7.94 10.72
C LEU A 37 3.84 7.80 10.29
N LYS A 38 2.91 8.41 11.04
CA LYS A 38 1.49 8.39 10.68
C LYS A 38 1.25 8.99 9.30
N VAL A 39 1.84 10.16 9.02
CA VAL A 39 1.74 10.82 7.71
C VAL A 39 2.42 9.99 6.61
N ALA A 40 3.64 9.50 6.84
CA ALA A 40 4.37 8.69 5.87
C ALA A 40 3.64 7.38 5.52
N CYS A 41 2.85 6.83 6.44
CA CYS A 41 2.06 5.63 6.23
C CYS A 41 0.79 5.86 5.38
N GLU A 42 0.29 7.10 5.28
CA GLU A 42 -0.93 7.39 4.52
C GLU A 42 -0.76 7.14 3.02
N VAL A 43 0.40 7.49 2.46
CA VAL A 43 0.63 7.35 1.01
C VAL A 43 0.66 5.87 0.60
N PRO A 44 1.45 4.98 1.25
CA PRO A 44 1.38 3.54 1.00
C PRO A 44 -0.03 2.95 1.18
N MET A 45 -0.77 3.35 2.21
CA MET A 45 -2.15 2.87 2.40
C MET A 45 -3.08 3.31 1.27
N ASN A 46 -2.93 4.54 0.77
CA ASN A 46 -3.70 5.00 -0.37
C ASN A 46 -3.33 4.24 -1.65
N ILE A 47 -2.06 3.83 -1.83
CA ILE A 47 -1.66 2.98 -2.95
C ILE A 47 -2.37 1.63 -2.85
N VAL A 48 -2.38 1.01 -1.67
CA VAL A 48 -3.07 -0.28 -1.43
C VAL A 48 -4.57 -0.18 -1.77
N ARG A 49 -5.26 0.84 -1.25
CA ARG A 49 -6.69 1.09 -1.52
C ARG A 49 -6.98 1.29 -3.00
N LEU A 50 -6.22 2.15 -3.68
CA LEU A 50 -6.41 2.42 -5.11
C LEU A 50 -6.10 1.21 -5.97
N CYS A 51 -5.10 0.41 -5.61
CA CYS A 51 -4.82 -0.85 -6.31
C CYS A 51 -5.99 -1.81 -6.14
N PHE A 52 -6.53 -1.97 -4.93
CA PHE A 52 -7.67 -2.84 -4.67
C PHE A 52 -8.91 -2.43 -5.48
N ASP A 53 -9.24 -1.13 -5.52
CA ASP A 53 -10.36 -0.64 -6.33
C ASP A 53 -10.11 -0.88 -7.83
N SER A 54 -8.88 -0.70 -8.30
CA SER A 54 -8.51 -0.98 -9.69
C SER A 54 -8.54 -2.47 -10.04
N ILE A 55 -8.22 -3.35 -9.08
CA ILE A 55 -8.31 -4.80 -9.23
C ILE A 55 -9.76 -5.23 -9.42
N LYS A 56 -10.71 -4.68 -8.64
CA LYS A 56 -12.15 -4.93 -8.85
C LYS A 56 -12.64 -4.49 -10.23
N LEU A 57 -12.08 -3.41 -10.79
CA LEU A 57 -12.39 -3.04 -12.17
C LEU A 57 -11.90 -4.09 -13.17
N HIS A 58 -10.74 -4.69 -12.94
CA HIS A 58 -10.23 -5.77 -13.79
C HIS A 58 -11.07 -7.05 -13.67
N GLU A 59 -11.60 -7.34 -12.47
CA GLU A 59 -12.57 -8.40 -12.25
C GLU A 59 -13.84 -8.21 -13.09
N GLU A 60 -14.33 -6.97 -13.22
CA GLU A 60 -15.45 -6.71 -14.13
C GLU A 60 -15.05 -6.77 -15.60
N LEU A 61 -13.86 -6.26 -15.95
CA LEU A 61 -13.38 -6.20 -17.33
C LEU A 61 -13.11 -7.59 -17.92
N VAL A 62 -12.66 -8.56 -17.12
CA VAL A 62 -12.41 -9.92 -17.64
C VAL A 62 -13.69 -10.62 -18.09
N ASP A 63 -14.84 -10.29 -17.49
CA ASP A 63 -16.13 -10.88 -17.83
C ASP A 63 -16.92 -10.06 -18.87
N LYS A 64 -16.79 -8.72 -18.84
CA LYS A 64 -17.61 -7.80 -19.66
C LYS A 64 -16.84 -7.09 -20.79
N GLY A 65 -15.52 -7.13 -20.76
CA GLY A 65 -14.65 -6.41 -21.67
C GLY A 65 -14.56 -7.05 -23.07
N SER A 66 -13.87 -6.34 -23.97
CA SER A 66 -13.60 -6.87 -25.32
C SER A 66 -12.64 -8.05 -25.23
N LYS A 67 -12.98 -9.16 -25.89
CA LYS A 67 -12.07 -10.31 -26.04
C LYS A 67 -10.74 -9.94 -26.70
N LEU A 68 -10.73 -8.90 -27.53
CA LEU A 68 -9.51 -8.41 -28.19
C LEU A 68 -8.50 -7.80 -27.20
N ALA A 69 -8.95 -7.38 -26.02
CA ALA A 69 -8.12 -6.76 -24.98
C ALA A 69 -7.90 -7.67 -23.77
N ILE A 70 -8.27 -8.96 -23.85
CA ILE A 70 -8.24 -9.87 -22.69
C ILE A 70 -6.81 -10.07 -22.14
N SER A 71 -5.81 -10.07 -23.01
CA SER A 71 -4.40 -10.11 -22.60
C SER A 71 -3.98 -8.85 -21.84
N ASP A 72 -4.51 -7.67 -22.22
CA ASP A 72 -4.21 -6.42 -21.53
C ASP A 72 -4.80 -6.41 -20.13
N VAL A 73 -6.00 -6.99 -19.94
CA VAL A 73 -6.59 -7.22 -18.62
C VAL A 73 -5.67 -8.12 -17.78
N GLY A 74 -5.13 -9.19 -18.36
CA GLY A 74 -4.18 -10.08 -17.68
C GLY A 74 -2.88 -9.37 -17.27
N CYS A 75 -2.30 -8.57 -18.16
CA CYS A 75 -1.11 -7.76 -17.84
C CYS A 75 -1.41 -6.71 -16.76
N GLY A 76 -2.52 -5.98 -16.91
CA GLY A 76 -2.93 -4.93 -15.99
C GLY A 76 -3.16 -5.43 -14.58
N VAL A 77 -3.86 -6.57 -14.42
CA VAL A 77 -4.13 -7.14 -13.09
C VAL A 77 -2.84 -7.61 -12.40
N GLN A 78 -1.84 -8.07 -13.14
CA GLN A 78 -0.55 -8.46 -12.57
C GLN A 78 0.31 -7.26 -12.16
N CYS A 79 0.27 -6.17 -12.93
CA CYS A 79 0.87 -4.89 -12.51
C CYS A 79 0.24 -4.40 -11.20
N LEU A 80 -1.09 -4.47 -11.08
CA LEU A 80 -1.80 -4.11 -9.84
C LEU A 80 -1.47 -5.05 -8.67
N ARG A 81 -1.32 -6.36 -8.93
CA ARG A 81 -0.88 -7.35 -7.93
C ARG A 81 0.49 -7.00 -7.37
N ALA A 82 1.44 -6.65 -8.22
CA ALA A 82 2.76 -6.22 -7.79
C ALA A 82 2.69 -4.90 -6.98
N ALA A 83 1.88 -3.94 -7.44
CA ALA A 83 1.72 -2.64 -6.79
C ALA A 83 1.09 -2.74 -5.40
N ILE A 84 0.01 -3.54 -5.23
CA ILE A 84 -0.66 -3.70 -3.92
C ILE A 84 0.26 -4.39 -2.90
N LEU A 85 1.01 -5.41 -3.32
CA LEU A 85 2.00 -6.08 -2.48
C LEU A 85 3.18 -5.15 -2.12
N SER A 86 3.65 -4.35 -3.08
CA SER A 86 4.70 -3.36 -2.82
C SER A 86 4.22 -2.27 -1.83
N GLY A 87 2.99 -1.79 -2.00
CA GLY A 87 2.36 -0.86 -1.06
C GLY A 87 2.28 -1.44 0.36
N GLN A 88 1.89 -2.71 0.48
CA GLN A 88 1.83 -3.42 1.78
C GLN A 88 3.18 -3.40 2.51
N LEU A 89 4.28 -3.67 1.82
CA LEU A 89 5.62 -3.66 2.44
C LEU A 89 5.96 -2.29 3.05
N ASN A 90 5.60 -1.21 2.36
CA ASN A 90 5.82 0.16 2.84
C ASN A 90 4.90 0.51 4.02
N VAL A 91 3.67 -0.02 4.05
CA VAL A 91 2.77 0.10 5.21
C VAL A 91 3.38 -0.61 6.42
N ILE A 92 3.81 -1.88 6.25
CA ILE A 92 4.37 -2.71 7.32
C ILE A 92 5.58 -2.02 7.99
N ILE A 93 6.51 -1.48 7.20
CA ILE A 93 7.71 -0.82 7.75
C ILE A 93 7.33 0.40 8.61
N ASN A 94 6.35 1.21 8.16
CA ASN A 94 5.90 2.36 8.93
C ASN A 94 5.15 1.95 10.20
N VAL A 95 4.19 1.03 10.10
CA VAL A 95 3.40 0.50 11.24
C VAL A 95 4.29 -0.14 12.31
N ASN A 96 5.31 -0.91 11.92
CA ASN A 96 6.26 -1.52 12.85
C ASN A 96 7.08 -0.49 13.64
N SER A 97 7.23 0.71 13.09
CA SER A 97 7.97 1.81 13.72
C SER A 97 7.11 2.69 14.63
N MET A 98 5.78 2.56 14.58
CA MET A 98 4.83 3.36 15.36
C MET A 98 4.72 2.88 16.81
N LYS A 99 4.68 3.84 17.74
CA LYS A 99 4.41 3.60 19.17
C LYS A 99 2.92 3.51 19.48
N ASP A 100 2.08 4.23 18.73
CA ASP A 100 0.62 4.11 18.85
C ASP A 100 0.17 2.76 18.27
N ARG A 101 0.12 1.75 19.15
CA ARG A 101 -0.19 0.37 18.74
C ARG A 101 -1.62 0.17 18.28
N GLU A 102 -2.57 0.90 18.86
CA GLU A 102 -3.98 0.82 18.44
C GLU A 102 -4.15 1.34 17.00
N TYR A 103 -3.54 2.49 16.69
CA TYR A 103 -3.54 3.01 15.32
C TYR A 103 -2.79 2.08 14.35
N ALA A 104 -1.62 1.60 14.74
CA ALA A 104 -0.79 0.69 13.95
C ALA A 104 -1.58 -0.58 13.58
N GLU A 105 -2.19 -1.25 14.56
CA GLU A 105 -2.96 -2.49 14.36
C GLU A 105 -4.19 -2.26 13.47
N LYS A 106 -4.87 -1.12 13.63
CA LYS A 106 -6.00 -0.76 12.76
C LYS A 106 -5.59 -0.66 11.29
N ILE A 107 -4.49 0.06 11.02
CA ILE A 107 -3.98 0.25 9.65
C ILE A 107 -3.46 -1.06 9.07
N GLU A 108 -2.73 -1.84 9.85
CA GLU A 108 -2.22 -3.13 9.44
C GLU A 108 -3.34 -4.11 9.06
N LYS A 109 -4.39 -4.18 9.90
CA LYS A 109 -5.54 -5.03 9.65
C LYS A 109 -6.25 -4.66 8.35
N GLU A 110 -6.49 -3.37 8.12
CA GLU A 110 -7.08 -2.89 6.87
C GLU A 110 -6.21 -3.24 5.66
N CYS A 111 -4.91 -2.96 5.75
CA CYS A 111 -3.96 -3.26 4.68
C CYS A 111 -3.95 -4.74 4.32
N ASN A 112 -3.82 -5.61 5.32
CA ASN A 112 -3.74 -7.06 5.12
C ASN A 112 -5.03 -7.62 4.52
N GLN A 113 -6.20 -7.12 4.95
CA GLN A 113 -7.47 -7.53 4.38
C GLN A 113 -7.55 -7.17 2.89
N LEU A 114 -7.27 -5.91 2.53
CA LEU A 114 -7.32 -5.44 1.14
C LEU A 114 -6.32 -6.19 0.25
N VAL A 115 -5.11 -6.44 0.75
CA VAL A 115 -4.09 -7.18 0.00
C VAL A 115 -4.49 -8.62 -0.21
N GLN A 116 -4.97 -9.30 0.85
CA GLN A 116 -5.39 -10.69 0.76
C GLN A 116 -6.52 -10.87 -0.26
N ASP A 117 -7.57 -10.04 -0.15
CA ASP A 117 -8.71 -10.10 -1.06
C ASP A 117 -8.29 -9.70 -2.48
N GLY A 118 -7.49 -8.65 -2.63
CA GLY A 118 -7.00 -8.18 -3.92
C GLY A 118 -6.16 -9.22 -4.65
N VAL A 119 -5.21 -9.87 -3.96
CA VAL A 119 -4.37 -10.93 -4.55
C VAL A 119 -5.23 -12.12 -5.01
N LYS A 120 -6.23 -12.51 -4.21
CA LYS A 120 -7.16 -13.57 -4.60
C LYS A 120 -7.90 -13.23 -5.90
N ILE A 121 -8.43 -12.00 -6.00
CA ILE A 121 -9.10 -11.53 -7.23
C ILE A 121 -8.11 -11.49 -8.40
N CYS A 122 -6.87 -11.02 -8.20
CA CYS A 122 -5.85 -11.04 -9.23
C CYS A 122 -5.61 -12.44 -9.80
N ASP A 123 -5.49 -13.44 -8.92
CA ASP A 123 -5.25 -14.82 -9.33
C ASP A 123 -6.47 -15.37 -10.10
N GLU A 124 -7.69 -15.12 -9.63
CA GLU A 124 -8.94 -15.52 -10.31
C GLU A 124 -9.09 -14.88 -11.70
N VAL A 125 -8.86 -13.56 -11.80
CA VAL A 125 -8.87 -12.83 -13.08
C VAL A 125 -7.83 -13.39 -14.04
N TYR A 126 -6.61 -13.62 -13.56
CA TYR A 126 -5.54 -14.16 -14.41
C TYR A 126 -5.88 -15.56 -14.93
N GLN A 127 -6.48 -16.43 -14.10
CA GLN A 127 -6.96 -17.74 -14.56
C GLN A 127 -8.05 -17.62 -15.63
N LYS A 128 -9.02 -16.71 -15.47
CA LYS A 128 -10.04 -16.46 -16.50
C LYS A 128 -9.42 -15.99 -17.81
N VAL A 129 -8.40 -15.14 -17.76
CA VAL A 129 -7.65 -14.68 -18.95
C VAL A 129 -6.97 -15.86 -19.65
N LEU A 130 -6.31 -16.77 -18.89
CA LEU A 130 -5.70 -17.96 -19.48
C LEU A 130 -6.72 -18.83 -20.21
N VAL A 131 -7.85 -19.12 -19.58
CA VAL A 131 -8.96 -19.89 -20.19
C VAL A 131 -9.50 -19.20 -21.45
N ALA A 132 -9.57 -17.87 -21.47
CA ALA A 132 -10.04 -17.12 -22.62
C ALA A 132 -9.05 -17.09 -23.80
N LEU A 133 -7.76 -17.31 -23.54
CA LEU A 133 -6.70 -17.33 -24.55
C LEU A 133 -6.49 -18.72 -25.19
N GLY A 134 -6.98 -19.79 -24.57
CA GLY A 134 -6.90 -21.17 -25.08
C GLY A 134 -6.04 -22.05 -24.20
#